data_AF-A0AAD5YI38-F1
#
_entry.id   AF-A0AAD5YI38-F1
#
_cell.length_a   1.000
_cell.length_b   1.000
_cell.length_c   1.000
_cell.angle_alpha   90.00
_cell.angle_beta   90.00
_cell.angle_gamma   90.00
#
_symmetry.space_group_name_H-M   'P 1'
#
loop_
_entity.id
_entity.type
_entity.pdbx_description
1 polymer ?
#
loop_
_entity_poly.entity_id
_entity_poly.type
_entity_poly.pdbx_seq_one_letter_code
_entity_poly.pdbx_strand_id
1 'polypeptide(L)'
;MIYSDRPTTVMAGELVGWDRGLGYTPLNARFRDFRKFFHQTIGSGAAQHARVLKAQEQGARHLLGRLLDDPSNFIGHFRHSAAVVILRLLFGYDTNDAQEKRLVQIVEDAMQGFARASEPGAWAVDYLPWLKYIPTWFPGASFKVAARRMWADRERMYNEPFDFVKKQMDQGKAIPSFTSDFIQARHPLKPEEEEFVKAAAASLYSGGADTTPSSLSSFVLAITLNPSIQRRAQLELDTVLGKGFQRLPAFSDRANLPYVNAIVLEVLRWNPAVPLGLAHKLAQDDIYEGYHLRKGTVVWANIWYQSTLLTLRPFLNALNFTIRPSFYFYP
;
A
#
# COMPACT_ATOMS: atom_id res chain seq x y z
N MET A 1 21.57 9.13 6.56
CA MET A 1 20.48 8.13 6.72
C MET A 1 21.11 6.76 6.85
N ILE A 2 21.37 6.29 8.08
CA ILE A 2 22.15 5.05 8.34
C ILE A 2 21.32 3.79 8.02
N TYR A 3 20.04 3.80 8.38
CA TYR A 3 19.13 2.65 8.28
C TYR A 3 18.24 2.68 7.05
N SER A 4 18.54 3.45 6.00
CA SER A 4 17.57 3.68 4.91
C SER A 4 17.84 2.86 3.64
N ASP A 5 18.90 2.05 3.63
CA ASP A 5 19.17 1.16 2.50
C ASP A 5 18.27 -0.09 2.53
N ARG A 6 18.26 -0.84 1.43
CA ARG A 6 17.51 -2.10 1.28
C ARG A 6 18.46 -3.29 1.18
N PRO A 7 18.12 -4.44 1.79
CA PRO A 7 18.86 -5.68 1.52
C PRO A 7 18.63 -6.13 0.09
N THR A 8 19.66 -6.75 -0.50
CA THR A 8 19.50 -7.43 -1.77
C THR A 8 18.74 -8.72 -1.53
N THR A 9 17.58 -8.87 -2.16
CA THR A 9 16.80 -10.11 -2.18
C THR A 9 16.91 -10.71 -3.57
N VAL A 10 17.42 -11.93 -3.69
CA VAL A 10 17.66 -12.54 -5.00
C VAL A 10 16.35 -13.00 -5.61
N MET A 11 15.45 -13.59 -4.82
CA MET A 11 14.15 -14.03 -5.32
C MET A 11 13.24 -12.85 -5.66
N ALA A 12 12.79 -12.09 -4.65
CA ALA A 12 11.87 -10.97 -4.86
C ALA A 12 12.49 -9.84 -5.70
N GLY A 13 13.74 -9.46 -5.41
CA GLY A 13 14.42 -8.34 -6.03
C GLY A 13 14.90 -8.68 -7.43
N GLU A 14 15.96 -9.51 -7.53
CA GLU A 14 16.65 -9.73 -8.81
C GLU A 14 15.87 -10.60 -9.81
N LEU A 15 15.32 -11.73 -9.36
CA LEU A 15 14.69 -12.71 -10.26
C LEU A 15 13.26 -12.31 -10.63
N VAL A 16 12.48 -11.79 -9.67
CA VAL A 16 11.11 -11.31 -9.92
C VAL A 16 11.09 -9.85 -10.39
N GLY A 17 12.08 -9.03 -10.02
CA GLY A 17 12.22 -7.65 -10.50
C GLY A 17 11.52 -6.58 -9.65
N TRP A 18 11.31 -6.84 -8.36
CA TRP A 18 10.73 -5.86 -7.43
C TRP A 18 11.71 -4.75 -7.01
N ASP A 19 13.01 -4.94 -7.22
CA ASP A 19 14.08 -3.94 -7.01
C ASP A 19 13.98 -2.72 -7.95
N ARG A 20 13.18 -2.84 -9.03
CA ARG A 20 12.78 -1.74 -9.90
C ARG A 20 11.82 -0.77 -9.23
N GLY A 21 11.07 -1.20 -8.22
CA GLY A 21 10.10 -0.40 -7.46
C GLY A 21 10.64 0.11 -6.12
N LEU A 22 9.90 1.02 -5.48
CA LEU A 22 10.36 1.69 -4.25
C LEU A 22 10.63 0.73 -3.08
N GLY A 23 9.89 -0.38 -3.00
CA GLY A 23 9.97 -1.31 -1.87
C GLY A 23 11.37 -1.92 -1.67
N TYR A 24 12.04 -2.27 -2.77
CA TYR A 24 13.30 -3.03 -2.79
C TYR A 24 14.47 -2.28 -3.43
N THR A 25 14.23 -1.10 -4.02
CA THR A 25 15.32 -0.34 -4.62
C THR A 25 16.29 0.18 -3.54
N PRO A 26 17.61 0.00 -3.71
CA PRO A 26 18.60 0.45 -2.73
C PRO A 26 18.66 1.98 -2.65
N LEU A 27 19.28 2.50 -1.59
CA LEU A 27 19.39 3.94 -1.37
C LEU A 27 20.32 4.61 -2.40
N ASN A 28 19.75 4.97 -3.55
CA ASN A 28 20.44 5.59 -4.67
C ASN A 28 19.64 6.79 -5.21
N ALA A 29 20.03 7.33 -6.38
CA ALA A 29 19.30 8.43 -7.03
C ALA A 29 17.85 8.05 -7.32
N ARG A 30 17.61 6.84 -7.85
CA ARG A 30 16.28 6.31 -8.17
C ARG A 30 15.37 6.25 -6.95
N PHE A 31 15.87 5.81 -5.79
CA PHE A 31 15.09 5.85 -4.54
C PHE A 31 14.64 7.27 -4.18
N ARG A 32 15.53 8.25 -4.33
CA ARG A 32 15.20 9.66 -4.06
C ARG A 32 14.18 10.20 -5.06
N ASP A 33 14.29 9.81 -6.33
CA ASP A 33 13.34 10.21 -7.37
C ASP A 33 11.95 9.62 -7.11
N PHE A 34 11.86 8.35 -6.69
CA PHE A 34 10.58 7.78 -6.23
C PHE A 34 10.02 8.56 -5.05
N ARG A 35 10.82 8.83 -4.01
CA ARG A 35 10.34 9.58 -2.83
C ARG A 35 9.86 10.98 -3.19
N LYS A 36 10.55 11.67 -4.12
CA LYS A 36 10.13 12.97 -4.65
C LYS A 36 8.81 12.87 -5.40
N PHE A 37 8.68 11.92 -6.33
CA PHE A 37 7.45 11.69 -7.07
C PHE A 37 6.28 11.36 -6.12
N PHE A 38 6.49 10.48 -5.15
CA PHE A 38 5.46 10.05 -4.21
C PHE A 38 5.02 11.21 -3.33
N HIS A 39 5.94 12.07 -2.89
CA HIS A 39 5.59 13.26 -2.12
C HIS A 39 4.75 14.25 -2.95
N GLN A 40 5.05 14.42 -4.24
CA GLN A 40 4.25 15.26 -5.15
C GLN A 40 2.87 14.66 -5.46
N THR A 41 2.74 13.34 -5.41
CA THR A 41 1.52 12.60 -5.78
C THR A 41 0.60 12.34 -4.58
N ILE A 42 1.14 11.88 -3.47
CA ILE A 42 0.41 11.46 -2.26
C ILE A 42 1.01 12.03 -0.95
N GLY A 43 1.89 13.02 -1.03
CA GLY A 43 2.36 13.73 0.17
C GLY A 43 1.23 14.45 0.89
N SER A 44 1.47 14.90 2.13
CA SER A 44 0.44 15.51 2.98
C SER A 44 -0.38 16.60 2.29
N GLY A 45 0.28 17.49 1.53
CA GLY A 45 -0.41 18.52 0.74
C GLY A 45 -1.16 17.95 -0.48
N ALA A 46 -0.52 17.07 -1.26
CA ALA A 46 -1.12 16.45 -2.45
C ALA A 46 -2.34 15.58 -2.09
N ALA A 47 -2.33 14.93 -0.93
CA ALA A 47 -3.44 14.14 -0.41
C ALA A 47 -4.69 14.99 -0.11
N GLN A 48 -4.52 16.29 0.14
CA GLN A 48 -5.64 17.24 0.33
C GLN A 48 -6.19 17.79 -1.00
N HIS A 49 -5.59 17.43 -2.14
CA HIS A 49 -6.06 17.92 -3.43
C HIS A 49 -7.49 17.42 -3.71
N ALA A 50 -8.35 18.30 -4.24
CA ALA A 50 -9.77 18.01 -4.45
C ALA A 50 -10.03 16.74 -5.26
N ARG A 51 -9.19 16.45 -6.28
CA ARG A 51 -9.24 15.20 -7.06
C ARG A 51 -9.09 13.95 -6.18
N VAL A 52 -8.16 13.98 -5.23
CA VAL A 52 -7.85 12.86 -4.33
C VAL A 52 -8.98 12.65 -3.33
N LEU A 53 -9.42 13.73 -2.68
CA LEU A 53 -10.52 13.67 -1.71
C LEU A 53 -11.82 13.17 -2.36
N LYS A 54 -12.18 13.73 -3.53
CA LYS A 54 -13.38 13.33 -4.27
C LYS A 54 -13.33 11.87 -4.72
N ALA A 55 -12.17 11.38 -5.17
CA ALA A 55 -12.02 9.98 -5.56
C ALA A 55 -12.22 9.03 -4.36
N GLN A 56 -11.67 9.37 -3.19
CA GLN A 56 -11.84 8.59 -1.97
C GLN A 56 -13.30 8.60 -1.49
N GLU A 57 -13.97 9.75 -1.48
CA GLU A 57 -15.39 9.82 -1.10
C GLU A 57 -16.27 9.03 -2.06
N GLN A 58 -16.03 9.13 -3.37
CA GLN A 58 -16.76 8.33 -4.36
C GLN A 58 -16.50 6.84 -4.16
N GLY A 59 -15.24 6.43 -3.95
CA GLY A 59 -14.89 5.04 -3.65
C GLY A 59 -15.62 4.50 -2.41
N ALA A 60 -15.70 5.31 -1.35
CA ALA A 60 -16.43 4.96 -0.14
C ALA A 60 -17.94 4.79 -0.40
N ARG A 61 -18.56 5.66 -1.20
CA ARG A 61 -19.99 5.54 -1.56
C ARG A 61 -20.28 4.27 -2.35
N HIS A 62 -19.45 3.94 -3.32
CA HIS A 62 -19.60 2.69 -4.09
C HIS A 62 -19.37 1.46 -3.22
N LEU A 63 -18.40 1.51 -2.30
CA LEU A 63 -18.18 0.43 -1.33
C LEU A 63 -19.42 0.21 -0.45
N LEU A 64 -20.04 1.28 0.07
CA LEU A 64 -21.26 1.16 0.86
C LEU A 64 -22.40 0.52 0.07
N GLY A 65 -22.59 0.88 -1.20
CA GLY A 65 -23.56 0.22 -2.07
C GLY A 65 -23.32 -1.29 -2.19
N ARG A 66 -22.07 -1.70 -2.46
CA ARG A 66 -21.72 -3.11 -2.56
C ARG A 66 -21.88 -3.89 -1.26
N LEU A 67 -21.60 -3.25 -0.12
CA LEU A 67 -21.83 -3.84 1.19
C LEU A 67 -23.32 -4.00 1.51
N LEU A 68 -24.19 -3.15 0.97
CA LEU A 68 -25.65 -3.32 1.09
C LEU A 68 -26.14 -4.49 0.23
N ASP A 69 -25.59 -4.65 -0.97
CA ASP A 69 -25.99 -5.70 -1.91
C ASP A 69 -25.49 -7.09 -1.48
N ASP A 70 -24.23 -7.20 -1.06
CA ASP A 70 -23.62 -8.46 -0.59
C ASP A 70 -22.69 -8.20 0.62
N PRO A 71 -23.24 -8.09 1.83
CA PRO A 71 -22.46 -7.84 3.04
C PRO A 71 -21.53 -9.01 3.39
N SER A 72 -21.81 -10.22 2.90
CA SER A 72 -21.03 -11.43 3.23
C SER A 72 -19.63 -11.41 2.60
N ASN A 73 -19.48 -10.71 1.47
CA ASN A 73 -18.23 -10.57 0.73
C ASN A 73 -17.48 -9.25 1.01
N PHE A 74 -17.59 -8.71 2.23
CA PHE A 74 -17.00 -7.41 2.58
C PHE A 74 -15.49 -7.31 2.31
N ILE A 75 -14.73 -8.40 2.47
CA ILE A 75 -13.29 -8.43 2.17
C ILE A 75 -13.03 -8.23 0.67
N GLY A 76 -13.80 -8.91 -0.19
CA GLY A 76 -13.72 -8.72 -1.64
C GLY A 76 -14.07 -7.29 -2.03
N HIS A 77 -15.09 -6.71 -1.41
CA HIS A 77 -15.48 -5.32 -1.65
C HIS A 77 -14.41 -4.32 -1.21
N PHE A 78 -13.73 -4.56 -0.09
CA PHE A 78 -12.61 -3.71 0.37
C PHE A 78 -11.44 -3.73 -0.61
N ARG A 79 -11.02 -4.93 -1.05
CA ARG A 79 -9.95 -5.08 -2.07
C ARG A 79 -10.29 -4.34 -3.34
N HIS A 80 -11.49 -4.58 -3.83
CA HIS A 80 -11.97 -3.94 -5.03
C HIS A 80 -12.04 -2.40 -4.89
N SER A 81 -12.62 -1.88 -3.81
CA SER A 81 -12.74 -0.43 -3.59
C SER A 81 -11.37 0.25 -3.53
N ALA A 82 -10.41 -0.34 -2.79
CA ALA A 82 -9.05 0.19 -2.71
C ALA A 82 -8.38 0.22 -4.09
N ALA A 83 -8.53 -0.84 -4.87
CA ALA A 83 -7.98 -0.96 -6.22
C ALA A 83 -8.60 0.07 -7.19
N VAL A 84 -9.91 0.26 -7.17
CA VAL A 84 -10.59 1.22 -8.05
C VAL A 84 -10.15 2.66 -7.76
N VAL A 85 -10.09 3.05 -6.49
CA VAL A 85 -9.68 4.42 -6.11
C VAL A 85 -8.27 4.72 -6.62
N ILE A 86 -7.33 3.79 -6.44
CA ILE A 86 -5.94 4.00 -6.85
C ILE A 86 -5.76 3.90 -8.38
N LEU A 87 -6.47 2.99 -9.05
CA LEU A 87 -6.50 2.91 -10.51
C LEU A 87 -6.99 4.22 -11.14
N ARG A 88 -8.05 4.80 -10.58
CA ARG A 88 -8.57 6.09 -11.03
C ARG A 88 -7.58 7.23 -10.83
N LEU A 89 -6.94 7.30 -9.66
CA LEU A 89 -5.99 8.37 -9.36
C LEU A 89 -4.72 8.26 -10.20
N LEU A 90 -4.17 7.05 -10.35
CA LEU A 90 -2.90 6.83 -11.05
C LEU A 90 -3.05 6.80 -12.56
N PHE A 91 -4.12 6.19 -13.08
CA PHE A 91 -4.25 5.88 -14.51
C PHE A 91 -5.53 6.43 -15.15
N GLY A 92 -6.42 7.08 -14.39
CA GLY A 92 -7.61 7.70 -14.96
C GLY A 92 -8.63 6.69 -15.48
N TYR A 93 -8.73 5.52 -14.84
CA TYR A 93 -9.81 4.58 -15.14
C TYR A 93 -11.18 5.16 -14.73
N ASP A 94 -12.14 5.04 -15.64
CA ASP A 94 -13.57 5.22 -15.37
C ASP A 94 -14.27 3.86 -15.48
N THR A 95 -15.33 3.67 -14.72
CA THR A 95 -15.90 2.36 -14.41
C THR A 95 -16.59 1.72 -15.62
N ASN A 96 -15.86 0.94 -16.40
CA ASN A 96 -16.41 -0.15 -17.21
C ASN A 96 -15.98 -1.50 -16.60
N ASP A 97 -16.97 -2.26 -16.10
CA ASP A 97 -16.81 -3.44 -15.25
C ASP A 97 -15.76 -4.47 -15.71
N ALA A 98 -15.61 -4.68 -17.02
CA ALA A 98 -14.71 -5.71 -17.55
C ALA A 98 -13.22 -5.30 -17.51
N GLN A 99 -12.89 -4.04 -17.82
CA GLN A 99 -11.51 -3.56 -17.80
C GLN A 99 -11.02 -3.37 -16.37
N GLU A 100 -11.88 -2.84 -15.51
CA GLU A 100 -11.62 -2.70 -14.08
C GLU A 100 -11.28 -4.05 -13.45
N LYS A 101 -12.15 -5.06 -13.63
CA LYS A 101 -11.91 -6.42 -13.11
C LYS A 101 -10.56 -6.99 -13.56
N ARG A 102 -10.17 -6.79 -14.82
CA ARG A 102 -8.87 -7.24 -15.33
C ARG A 102 -7.70 -6.59 -14.59
N LEU A 103 -7.76 -5.29 -14.32
CA LEU A 103 -6.65 -4.56 -13.70
C LEU A 103 -6.56 -4.84 -12.20
N VAL A 104 -7.70 -5.04 -11.55
CA VAL A 104 -7.73 -5.55 -10.17
C VAL A 104 -7.06 -6.93 -10.13
N GLN A 105 -7.45 -7.84 -11.02
CA GLN A 105 -6.87 -9.19 -11.09
C GLN A 105 -5.36 -9.18 -11.34
N ILE A 106 -4.87 -8.36 -12.27
CA ILE A 106 -3.44 -8.25 -12.57
C ILE A 106 -2.63 -7.89 -11.32
N VAL A 107 -3.18 -7.03 -10.45
CA VAL A 107 -2.49 -6.61 -9.23
C VAL A 107 -2.64 -7.64 -8.13
N GLU A 108 -3.79 -8.28 -7.99
CA GLU A 108 -3.95 -9.41 -7.08
C GLU A 108 -2.96 -10.53 -7.42
N ASP A 109 -2.80 -10.88 -8.70
CA ASP A 109 -1.84 -11.90 -9.15
C ASP A 109 -0.39 -11.49 -8.83
N ALA A 110 -0.03 -10.24 -9.14
CA ALA A 110 1.30 -9.70 -8.86
C ALA A 110 1.59 -9.64 -7.34
N MET A 111 0.61 -9.26 -6.52
CA MET A 111 0.76 -9.15 -5.07
C MET A 111 0.76 -10.51 -4.37
N GLN A 112 0.04 -11.52 -4.89
CA GLN A 112 0.21 -12.90 -4.45
C GLN A 112 1.61 -13.43 -4.76
N GLY A 113 2.13 -13.11 -5.96
CA GLY A 113 3.52 -13.39 -6.32
C GLY A 113 4.51 -12.68 -5.39
N PHE A 114 4.27 -11.41 -5.08
CA PHE A 114 5.07 -10.63 -4.15
C PHE A 114 5.10 -11.25 -2.75
N ALA A 115 3.95 -11.60 -2.19
CA ALA A 115 3.85 -12.20 -0.86
C ALA A 115 4.65 -13.51 -0.77
N ARG A 116 4.57 -14.36 -1.80
CA ARG A 116 5.37 -15.60 -1.89
C ARG A 116 6.86 -15.32 -2.08
N ALA A 117 7.21 -14.40 -2.98
CA ALA A 117 8.61 -14.09 -3.28
C ALA A 117 9.36 -13.44 -2.11
N SER A 118 8.65 -12.70 -1.26
CA SER A 118 9.19 -11.98 -0.10
C SER A 118 9.11 -12.75 1.22
N GLU A 119 8.57 -13.97 1.21
CA GLU A 119 8.43 -14.81 2.39
C GLU A 119 9.81 -15.17 2.98
N PRO A 120 10.11 -14.75 4.23
CA PRO A 120 11.39 -15.06 4.85
C PRO A 120 11.60 -16.57 4.98
N GLY A 121 12.73 -17.08 4.49
CA GLY A 121 13.05 -18.51 4.57
C GLY A 121 12.51 -19.37 3.44
N ALA A 122 11.62 -18.87 2.60
CA ALA A 122 10.98 -19.68 1.56
C ALA A 122 11.93 -20.08 0.42
N TRP A 123 12.98 -19.30 0.17
CA TRP A 123 13.83 -19.46 -1.01
C TRP A 123 15.30 -19.62 -0.67
N ALA A 124 15.87 -20.79 -0.95
CA ALA A 124 17.29 -21.08 -0.75
C ALA A 124 18.20 -20.09 -1.51
N VAL A 125 17.74 -19.55 -2.63
CA VAL A 125 18.50 -18.58 -3.44
C VAL A 125 18.75 -17.25 -2.72
N ASP A 126 17.96 -16.89 -1.72
CA ASP A 126 18.20 -15.70 -0.90
C ASP A 126 19.37 -15.90 0.09
N TYR A 127 19.65 -17.14 0.48
CA TYR A 127 20.79 -17.51 1.35
C TYR A 127 22.03 -17.92 0.56
N LEU A 128 21.82 -18.53 -0.62
CA LEU A 128 22.85 -19.02 -1.51
C LEU A 128 22.68 -18.34 -2.89
N PRO A 129 23.09 -17.07 -3.05
CA PRO A 129 22.84 -16.30 -4.28
C PRO A 129 23.38 -16.95 -5.55
N TRP A 130 24.44 -17.76 -5.45
CA TRP A 130 25.01 -18.48 -6.59
C TRP A 130 24.03 -19.49 -7.21
N LEU A 131 23.00 -19.94 -6.47
CA LEU A 131 21.94 -20.80 -7.02
C LEU A 131 21.22 -20.15 -8.20
N LYS A 132 21.18 -18.82 -8.31
CA LYS A 132 20.57 -18.12 -9.44
C LYS A 132 21.24 -18.44 -10.78
N TYR A 133 22.45 -18.98 -10.80
CA TYR A 133 23.18 -19.34 -12.01
C TYR A 133 22.98 -20.80 -12.45
N ILE A 134 22.36 -21.67 -11.64
CA ILE A 134 22.19 -23.09 -12.01
C ILE A 134 21.26 -23.24 -13.22
N PRO A 135 21.49 -24.17 -14.16
CA PRO A 135 20.59 -24.39 -15.29
C PRO A 135 19.17 -24.77 -14.85
N THR A 136 18.16 -24.42 -15.65
CA THR A 136 16.76 -24.69 -15.27
C THR A 136 16.35 -26.16 -15.29
N TRP A 137 17.16 -27.02 -15.92
CA TRP A 137 16.98 -28.46 -15.89
C TRP A 137 17.55 -29.11 -14.62
N PHE A 138 18.37 -28.39 -13.84
CA PHE A 138 19.04 -28.93 -12.66
C PHE A 138 18.04 -29.24 -11.53
N PRO A 139 18.18 -30.37 -10.81
CA PRO A 139 17.32 -30.68 -9.66
C PRO A 139 17.33 -29.55 -8.62
N GLY A 140 16.15 -29.08 -8.22
CA GLY A 140 16.00 -27.95 -7.30
C GLY A 140 15.95 -26.56 -7.95
N ALA A 141 16.04 -26.46 -9.29
CA ALA A 141 15.89 -25.19 -10.03
C ALA A 141 14.43 -24.74 -10.25
N SER A 142 13.44 -25.39 -9.62
CA SER A 142 12.01 -25.08 -9.78
C SER A 142 11.65 -23.64 -9.35
N PHE A 143 12.42 -23.05 -8.43
CA PHE A 143 12.26 -21.65 -8.03
C PHE A 143 12.39 -20.69 -9.22
N LYS A 144 13.16 -21.03 -10.26
CA LYS A 144 13.28 -20.21 -11.47
C LYS A 144 11.98 -20.19 -12.29
N VAL A 145 11.21 -21.28 -12.28
CA VAL A 145 9.89 -21.33 -12.93
C VAL A 145 8.91 -20.45 -12.16
N ALA A 146 8.92 -20.54 -10.81
CA ALA A 146 8.13 -19.65 -9.97
C ALA A 146 8.50 -18.18 -10.21
N ALA A 147 9.80 -17.85 -10.19
CA ALA A 147 10.31 -16.50 -10.44
C ALA A 147 9.84 -15.94 -11.79
N ARG A 148 9.93 -16.71 -12.88
CA ARG A 148 9.46 -16.28 -14.20
C ARG A 148 7.96 -15.99 -14.25
N ARG A 149 7.14 -16.80 -13.56
CA ARG A 149 5.69 -16.56 -13.48
C ARG A 149 5.41 -15.25 -12.76
N MET A 150 5.98 -15.09 -11.56
CA MET A 150 5.81 -13.87 -10.76
C MET A 150 6.38 -12.63 -11.47
N TRP A 151 7.49 -12.77 -12.20
CA TRP A 151 8.04 -11.71 -13.05
C TRP A 151 7.05 -11.29 -14.14
N ALA A 152 6.40 -12.25 -14.81
CA ALA A 152 5.41 -11.96 -15.84
C ALA A 152 4.16 -11.27 -15.27
N ASP A 153 3.68 -11.68 -14.10
CA ASP A 153 2.59 -11.00 -13.37
C ASP A 153 2.96 -9.55 -13.05
N ARG A 154 4.19 -9.34 -12.55
CA ARG A 154 4.72 -8.01 -12.24
C ARG A 154 4.90 -7.15 -13.50
N GLU A 155 5.39 -7.70 -14.61
CA GLU A 155 5.46 -6.99 -15.90
C GLU A 155 4.07 -6.54 -16.38
N ARG A 156 3.05 -7.39 -16.26
CA ARG A 156 1.67 -6.99 -16.59
C ARG A 156 1.21 -5.82 -15.72
N MET A 157 1.46 -5.89 -14.41
CA MET A 157 1.11 -4.81 -13.49
C MET A 157 1.79 -3.48 -13.84
N TYR A 158 3.04 -3.51 -14.32
CA TYR A 158 3.79 -2.30 -14.68
C TYR A 158 3.35 -1.72 -16.03
N ASN A 159 3.12 -2.57 -17.03
CA ASN A 159 2.93 -2.12 -18.41
C ASN A 159 1.46 -1.89 -18.76
N GLU A 160 0.55 -2.80 -18.42
CA GLU A 160 -0.84 -2.73 -18.92
C GLU A 160 -1.59 -1.46 -18.50
N PRO A 161 -1.54 -1.01 -17.23
CA PRO A 161 -2.20 0.24 -16.84
C PRO A 161 -1.58 1.48 -17.51
N PHE A 162 -0.26 1.46 -17.74
CA PHE A 162 0.43 2.57 -18.39
C PHE A 162 0.11 2.64 -19.89
N ASP A 163 0.12 1.49 -20.58
CA ASP A 163 -0.19 1.40 -22.01
C ASP A 163 -1.64 1.83 -22.28
N PHE A 164 -2.55 1.54 -21.33
CA PHE A 164 -3.90 2.09 -21.35
C PHE A 164 -3.91 3.62 -21.33
N VAL A 165 -3.16 4.26 -20.42
CA VAL A 165 -3.09 5.72 -20.35
C VAL A 165 -2.59 6.31 -21.67
N LYS A 166 -1.50 5.77 -22.23
CA LYS A 166 -0.97 6.24 -23.53
C LYS A 166 -2.01 6.11 -24.63
N LYS A 167 -2.67 4.95 -24.75
CA LYS A 167 -3.73 4.73 -25.73
C LYS A 167 -4.89 5.72 -25.58
N GLN A 168 -5.32 6.01 -24.35
CA GLN A 168 -6.37 6.99 -24.09
C GLN A 168 -5.92 8.42 -24.45
N MET A 169 -4.65 8.76 -24.21
CA MET A 169 -4.07 10.05 -24.58
C MET A 169 -4.01 10.23 -26.11
N ASP A 170 -3.52 9.22 -26.83
CA ASP A 170 -3.44 9.21 -28.30
C ASP A 170 -4.83 9.37 -28.95
N GLN A 171 -5.87 8.86 -28.29
CA GLN A 171 -7.26 8.98 -28.74
C GLN A 171 -7.95 10.28 -28.30
N GLY A 172 -7.29 11.14 -27.52
CA GLY A 172 -7.92 12.34 -26.93
C GLY A 172 -8.99 12.05 -25.88
N LYS A 173 -8.97 10.85 -25.26
CA LYS A 173 -9.96 10.35 -24.29
C LYS A 173 -9.38 10.12 -22.89
N ALA A 174 -8.15 10.57 -22.63
CA ALA A 174 -7.52 10.39 -21.34
C ALA A 174 -8.21 11.19 -20.24
N ILE A 175 -8.55 10.51 -19.15
CA ILE A 175 -9.01 11.16 -17.92
C ILE A 175 -7.78 11.62 -17.14
N PRO A 176 -7.78 12.85 -16.60
CA PRO A 176 -6.66 13.37 -15.84
C PRO A 176 -6.28 12.46 -14.66
N SER A 177 -5.02 12.02 -14.64
CA SER A 177 -4.44 11.09 -13.67
C SER A 177 -2.98 11.42 -13.46
N PHE A 178 -2.38 10.91 -12.38
CA PHE A 178 -0.96 11.18 -12.12
C PHE A 178 -0.04 10.71 -13.25
N THR A 179 -0.36 9.59 -13.90
CA THR A 179 0.42 9.09 -15.04
C THR A 179 0.25 9.99 -16.26
N SER A 180 -0.99 10.41 -16.60
CA SER A 180 -1.20 11.32 -17.73
C SER A 180 -0.55 12.67 -17.50
N ASP A 181 -0.64 13.21 -16.27
CA ASP A 181 -0.04 14.49 -15.87
C ASP A 181 1.49 14.41 -16.06
N PHE A 182 2.11 13.29 -15.68
CA PHE A 182 3.54 13.05 -15.86
C PHE A 182 3.94 12.95 -17.34
N ILE A 183 3.19 12.19 -18.14
CA ILE A 183 3.45 12.05 -19.58
C ILE A 183 3.36 13.42 -20.27
N GLN A 184 2.32 14.21 -19.98
CA GLN A 184 2.12 15.53 -20.59
C GLN A 184 3.24 16.50 -20.25
N ALA A 185 3.68 16.53 -18.98
CA ALA A 185 4.73 17.43 -18.53
C ALA A 185 6.12 17.13 -19.14
N ARG A 186 6.31 15.93 -19.71
CA ARG A 186 7.60 15.46 -20.23
C ARG A 186 7.53 14.92 -21.66
N HIS A 187 6.54 15.35 -22.44
CA HIS A 187 6.38 14.85 -23.81
C HIS A 187 7.43 15.47 -24.76
N PRO A 188 8.16 14.66 -25.57
CA PRO A 188 8.15 13.19 -25.62
C PRO A 188 8.97 12.55 -24.48
N LEU A 189 8.44 11.47 -23.91
CA LEU A 189 9.11 10.74 -22.82
C LEU A 189 10.38 10.04 -23.30
N LYS A 190 11.47 10.17 -22.54
CA LYS A 190 12.65 9.33 -22.74
C LYS A 190 12.41 7.91 -22.20
N PRO A 191 13.11 6.88 -22.72
CA PRO A 191 12.93 5.50 -22.27
C PRO A 191 13.08 5.31 -20.75
N GLU A 192 14.03 6.00 -20.12
CA GLU A 192 14.25 5.94 -18.68
C GLU A 192 13.13 6.60 -17.87
N GLU A 193 12.48 7.63 -18.42
CA GLU A 193 11.35 8.32 -17.79
C GLU A 193 10.08 7.49 -17.88
N GLU A 194 9.87 6.82 -19.02
CA GLU A 194 8.79 5.85 -19.20
C GLU A 194 8.94 4.67 -18.22
N GLU A 195 10.13 4.09 -18.10
CA GLU A 195 10.40 3.00 -17.16
C GLU A 195 10.19 3.44 -15.71
N PHE A 196 10.65 4.65 -15.36
CA PHE A 196 10.48 5.22 -14.03
C PHE A 196 9.01 5.42 -13.67
N VAL A 197 8.21 6.04 -14.54
CA VAL A 197 6.79 6.32 -14.22
C VAL A 197 5.97 5.03 -14.12
N LYS A 198 6.24 4.03 -14.97
CA LYS A 198 5.67 2.67 -14.84
C LYS A 198 5.96 2.09 -13.45
N ALA A 199 7.22 2.14 -13.03
CA ALA A 199 7.65 1.62 -11.73
C ALA A 199 7.08 2.41 -10.56
N ALA A 200 6.97 3.74 -10.68
CA ALA A 200 6.46 4.61 -9.64
C ALA A 200 4.97 4.39 -9.40
N ALA A 201 4.18 4.35 -10.48
CA ALA A 201 2.75 4.09 -10.40
C ALA A 201 2.46 2.68 -9.88
N ALA A 202 3.16 1.66 -10.37
CA ALA A 202 3.02 0.29 -9.87
C ALA A 202 3.40 0.15 -8.38
N SER A 203 4.42 0.89 -7.94
CA SER A 203 4.84 0.93 -6.52
C SER A 203 3.78 1.62 -5.63
N LEU A 204 3.09 2.65 -6.12
CA LEU A 204 1.96 3.27 -5.40
C LEU A 204 0.77 2.32 -5.32
N TYR A 205 0.43 1.66 -6.42
CA TYR A 205 -0.68 0.73 -6.47
C TYR A 205 -0.45 -0.46 -5.55
N SER A 206 0.68 -1.17 -5.67
CA SER A 206 1.04 -2.29 -4.78
C SER A 206 0.99 -1.92 -3.30
N GLY A 207 1.46 -0.73 -2.93
CA GLY A 207 1.42 -0.25 -1.54
C GLY A 207 -0.01 -0.03 -1.01
N GLY A 208 -0.96 0.37 -1.86
CA GLY A 208 -2.34 0.67 -1.46
C GLY A 208 -3.32 -0.50 -1.61
N ALA A 209 -3.00 -1.48 -2.47
CA ALA A 209 -3.89 -2.57 -2.84
C ALA A 209 -4.18 -3.54 -1.69
N ASP A 210 -3.19 -3.88 -0.86
CA ASP A 210 -3.36 -4.86 0.23
C ASP A 210 -3.47 -4.22 1.62
N THR A 211 -2.80 -3.10 1.85
CA THR A 211 -2.71 -2.48 3.19
C THR A 211 -4.03 -1.85 3.63
N THR A 212 -4.72 -1.15 2.72
CA THR A 212 -6.01 -0.51 3.02
C THR A 212 -7.09 -1.54 3.29
N PRO A 213 -7.30 -2.59 2.45
CA PRO A 213 -8.27 -3.64 2.76
C PRO A 213 -7.98 -4.41 4.04
N SER A 214 -6.70 -4.65 4.35
CA SER A 214 -6.30 -5.28 5.62
C SER A 214 -6.69 -4.44 6.84
N SER A 215 -6.52 -3.12 6.74
CA SER A 215 -6.91 -2.18 7.80
C SER A 215 -8.45 -2.11 7.95
N LEU A 216 -9.20 -2.08 6.84
CA LEU A 216 -10.66 -2.12 6.86
C LEU A 216 -11.20 -3.45 7.44
N SER A 217 -10.57 -4.57 7.11
CA SER A 217 -10.92 -5.89 7.67
C SER A 217 -10.67 -5.91 9.19
N SER A 218 -9.55 -5.34 9.62
CA SER A 218 -9.23 -5.18 11.05
C SER A 218 -10.22 -4.28 11.77
N PHE A 219 -10.69 -3.20 11.13
CA PHE A 219 -11.74 -2.34 11.64
C PHE A 219 -13.06 -3.10 11.85
N VAL A 220 -13.51 -3.89 10.86
CA VAL A 220 -14.74 -4.70 10.99
C VAL A 220 -14.62 -5.67 12.17
N LEU A 221 -13.49 -6.38 12.29
CA LEU A 221 -13.24 -7.26 13.44
C LEU A 221 -13.26 -6.49 14.76
N ALA A 222 -12.58 -5.36 14.85
CA ALA A 222 -12.49 -4.58 16.08
C ALA A 222 -13.86 -4.03 16.53
N ILE A 223 -14.64 -3.49 15.60
CA ILE A 223 -15.94 -2.87 15.90
C ILE A 223 -17.02 -3.91 16.21
N THR A 224 -17.00 -5.07 15.54
CA THR A 224 -17.94 -6.18 15.85
C THR A 224 -17.72 -6.75 17.24
N LEU A 225 -16.47 -6.80 17.72
CA LEU A 225 -16.13 -7.22 19.08
C LEU A 225 -16.40 -6.13 20.14
N ASN A 226 -16.58 -4.86 19.74
CA ASN A 226 -16.76 -3.73 20.66
C ASN A 226 -17.98 -2.86 20.30
N PRO A 227 -19.23 -3.34 20.48
CA PRO A 227 -20.44 -2.61 20.10
C PRO A 227 -20.62 -1.26 20.80
N SER A 228 -20.08 -1.09 22.01
CA SER A 228 -20.11 0.19 22.74
C SER A 228 -19.27 1.26 22.03
N ILE A 229 -18.12 0.88 21.46
CA ILE A 229 -17.28 1.78 20.65
C ILE A 229 -18.05 2.19 19.39
N GLN A 230 -18.69 1.23 18.72
CA GLN A 230 -19.53 1.49 17.54
C GLN A 230 -20.64 2.50 17.83
N ARG A 231 -21.42 2.28 18.89
CA ARG A 231 -22.55 3.14 19.25
C ARG A 231 -22.09 4.56 19.56
N ARG A 232 -20.96 4.73 20.25
CA ARG A 232 -20.39 6.06 20.50
C ARG A 232 -19.94 6.77 19.22
N ALA A 233 -19.41 6.03 18.24
CA ALA A 233 -19.05 6.59 16.93
C ALA A 233 -20.27 7.04 16.15
N GLN A 234 -21.35 6.26 16.19
CA GLN A 234 -22.64 6.64 15.59
C GLN A 234 -23.21 7.91 16.22
N LEU A 235 -23.12 8.07 17.54
CA LEU A 235 -23.55 9.30 18.22
C LEU A 235 -22.75 10.54 17.80
N GLU A 236 -21.43 10.41 17.63
CA GLU A 236 -20.60 11.51 17.10
C GLU A 236 -21.02 11.86 15.66
N LEU A 237 -21.22 10.84 14.80
CA LEU A 237 -21.69 11.04 13.44
C LEU A 237 -23.09 11.70 13.38
N ASP A 238 -24.04 11.26 14.20
CA ASP A 238 -25.39 11.84 14.29
C ASP A 238 -25.34 13.31 14.74
N THR A 239 -24.40 13.66 15.61
CA THR A 239 -24.22 15.03 16.11
C THR A 239 -23.67 15.95 15.03
N VAL A 240 -22.68 15.47 14.25
CA VAL A 240 -21.99 16.28 13.23
C VAL A 240 -22.78 16.35 11.91
N LEU A 241 -23.44 15.25 11.52
CA LEU A 241 -24.12 15.12 10.23
C LEU A 241 -25.64 15.38 10.32
N GLY A 242 -26.17 15.49 11.54
CA GLY A 242 -27.60 15.55 11.81
C GLY A 242 -28.24 14.16 11.85
N LYS A 243 -29.29 14.03 12.68
CA LYS A 243 -30.01 12.76 12.87
C LYS A 243 -30.59 12.26 11.53
N GLY A 244 -30.43 10.96 11.28
CA GLY A 244 -30.94 10.30 10.08
C GLY A 244 -30.08 10.46 8.84
N PHE A 245 -28.80 10.84 8.99
CA PHE A 245 -27.83 10.98 7.90
C PHE A 245 -28.36 11.81 6.72
N GLN A 246 -28.81 13.04 7.00
CA GLN A 246 -29.32 13.99 5.98
C GLN A 246 -28.34 14.18 4.81
N ARG A 247 -27.05 13.92 5.05
CA ARG A 247 -26.00 13.79 4.04
C ARG A 247 -24.99 12.72 4.44
N LEU A 248 -24.22 12.25 3.47
CA LEU A 248 -23.06 11.37 3.70
C LEU A 248 -21.85 12.15 4.24
N PRO A 249 -20.93 11.49 4.97
CA PRO A 249 -19.68 12.11 5.41
C PRO A 249 -18.84 12.63 4.24
N ALA A 250 -18.14 13.73 4.47
CA ALA A 250 -17.14 14.32 3.58
C ALA A 250 -15.84 14.59 4.35
N PHE A 251 -14.72 14.77 3.65
CA PHE A 251 -13.44 15.05 4.32
C PHE A 251 -13.45 16.36 5.14
N SER A 252 -14.30 17.31 4.77
CA SER A 252 -14.52 18.55 5.54
C SER A 252 -15.03 18.30 6.96
N ASP A 253 -15.63 17.13 7.23
CA ASP A 253 -16.16 16.78 8.55
C ASP A 253 -15.09 16.26 9.50
N ARG A 254 -13.91 15.85 8.99
CA ARG A 254 -12.89 15.12 9.76
C ARG A 254 -12.45 15.86 11.03
N ALA A 255 -12.31 17.19 10.97
CA ALA A 255 -11.93 18.01 12.13
C ALA A 255 -12.99 17.98 13.26
N ASN A 256 -14.24 17.67 12.94
CA ASN A 256 -15.34 17.56 13.89
C ASN A 256 -15.62 16.10 14.30
N LEU A 257 -14.82 15.13 13.83
CA LEU A 257 -14.98 13.70 14.11
C LEU A 257 -13.78 13.11 14.89
N PRO A 258 -13.40 13.69 16.05
CA PRO A 258 -12.20 13.28 16.77
C PRO A 258 -12.29 11.83 17.31
N TYR A 259 -13.47 11.32 17.65
CA TYR A 259 -13.63 9.94 18.10
C TYR A 259 -13.52 8.94 16.95
N VAL A 260 -14.10 9.23 15.79
CA VAL A 260 -13.89 8.42 14.57
C VAL A 260 -12.40 8.43 14.18
N ASN A 261 -11.72 9.59 14.24
CA ASN A 261 -10.28 9.66 13.99
C ASN A 261 -9.50 8.78 14.98
N ALA A 262 -9.88 8.79 16.26
CA ALA A 262 -9.28 7.93 17.26
C ALA A 262 -9.51 6.43 17.02
N ILE A 263 -10.66 6.04 16.47
CA ILE A 263 -10.91 4.65 16.04
C ILE A 263 -9.95 4.25 14.92
N VAL A 264 -9.78 5.10 13.90
CA VAL A 264 -8.85 4.82 12.79
C VAL A 264 -7.43 4.61 13.31
N LEU A 265 -6.96 5.50 14.20
CA LEU A 265 -5.63 5.38 14.81
C LEU A 265 -5.49 4.12 15.67
N GLU A 266 -6.52 3.75 16.44
CA GLU A 266 -6.48 2.51 17.24
C GLU A 266 -6.51 1.25 16.38
N VAL A 267 -7.18 1.25 15.21
CA VAL A 267 -7.12 0.11 14.26
C VAL A 267 -5.71 -0.07 13.75
N LEU A 268 -5.05 1.01 13.31
CA LEU A 268 -3.68 0.96 12.80
C LEU A 268 -2.67 0.56 13.89
N ARG A 269 -2.94 0.92 15.15
CA ARG A 269 -2.11 0.52 16.30
C ARG A 269 -2.31 -0.96 16.66
N TRP A 270 -3.56 -1.40 16.75
CA TRP A 270 -3.97 -2.70 17.28
C TRP A 270 -3.61 -3.85 16.34
N ASN A 271 -3.84 -3.68 15.04
CA ASN A 271 -3.50 -4.69 14.04
C ASN A 271 -2.85 -4.05 12.81
N PRO A 272 -1.57 -3.65 12.88
CA PRO A 272 -0.88 -3.00 11.77
C PRO A 272 -0.76 -3.96 10.58
N ALA A 273 -1.12 -3.50 9.37
CA ALA A 273 -1.13 -4.34 8.17
C ALA A 273 0.25 -4.92 7.79
N VAL A 274 1.35 -4.27 8.20
CA VAL A 274 2.73 -4.71 7.95
C VAL A 274 3.51 -4.71 9.27
N PRO A 275 3.35 -5.72 10.14
CA PRO A 275 3.83 -5.68 11.53
C PRO A 275 5.36 -5.65 11.67
N LEU A 276 6.12 -6.07 10.66
CA LEU A 276 7.59 -6.00 10.62
C LEU A 276 8.13 -4.93 9.64
N GLY A 277 7.24 -4.17 9.00
CA GLY A 277 7.60 -3.30 7.89
C GLY A 277 8.29 -4.06 6.74
N LEU A 278 9.12 -3.35 5.99
CA LEU A 278 10.07 -3.96 5.05
C LEU A 278 11.44 -4.03 5.71
N ALA A 279 12.30 -4.94 5.26
CA ALA A 279 13.67 -5.03 5.74
C ALA A 279 14.49 -3.79 5.33
N HIS A 280 15.33 -3.32 6.25
CA HIS A 280 16.30 -2.25 6.02
C HIS A 280 17.72 -2.77 6.17
N LYS A 281 18.71 -2.08 5.58
CA LYS A 281 20.12 -2.44 5.66
C LYS A 281 20.94 -1.24 6.12
N LEU A 282 21.92 -1.48 7.00
CA LEU A 282 22.82 -0.44 7.50
C LEU A 282 23.80 0.01 6.40
N ALA A 283 23.86 1.32 6.15
CA ALA A 283 24.80 1.93 5.20
C ALA A 283 26.23 2.07 5.77
N GLN A 284 26.36 2.08 7.10
CA GLN A 284 27.59 2.18 7.87
C GLN A 284 27.41 1.50 9.24
N ASP A 285 28.50 1.29 9.96
CA ASP A 285 28.47 0.82 11.34
C ASP A 285 27.70 1.81 12.25
N ASP A 286 27.06 1.27 13.29
CA ASP A 286 26.34 2.06 14.31
C ASP A 286 26.39 1.39 15.70
N ILE A 287 26.07 2.15 16.74
CA ILE A 287 25.86 1.64 18.10
C ILE A 287 24.40 1.91 18.50
N TYR A 288 23.61 0.86 18.66
CA TYR A 288 22.20 0.95 19.04
C TYR A 288 21.98 0.25 20.39
N GLU A 289 21.48 0.96 21.40
CA GLU A 289 21.24 0.42 22.76
C GLU A 289 22.48 -0.29 23.35
N GLY A 290 23.68 0.23 23.06
CA GLY A 290 24.96 -0.34 23.51
C GLY A 290 25.49 -1.50 22.65
N TYR A 291 24.76 -1.95 21.64
CA TYR A 291 25.18 -3.01 20.71
C TYR A 291 25.84 -2.43 19.46
N HIS A 292 27.01 -2.94 19.09
CA HIS A 292 27.66 -2.61 17.82
C HIS A 292 26.99 -3.36 16.66
N LEU A 293 26.43 -2.60 15.72
CA LEU A 293 25.83 -3.10 14.49
C LEU A 293 26.77 -2.78 13.32
N ARG A 294 27.24 -3.82 12.63
CA ARG A 294 28.12 -3.66 11.46
C ARG A 294 27.35 -3.13 10.24
N LYS A 295 28.05 -2.38 9.38
CA LYS A 295 27.58 -2.04 8.03
C LYS A 295 27.10 -3.30 7.31
N GLY A 296 25.97 -3.18 6.62
CA GLY A 296 25.36 -4.30 5.89
C GLY A 296 24.45 -5.18 6.74
N THR A 297 24.38 -5.00 8.07
CA THR A 297 23.39 -5.68 8.91
C THR A 297 21.98 -5.37 8.42
N VAL A 298 21.16 -6.42 8.31
CA VAL A 298 19.73 -6.31 7.99
C VAL A 298 18.95 -6.11 9.29
N VAL A 299 18.08 -5.11 9.29
CA VAL A 299 17.23 -4.76 10.44
C VAL A 299 15.76 -4.78 10.04
N TRP A 300 14.94 -5.27 10.96
CA TRP A 300 13.49 -5.28 10.83
C TRP A 300 12.89 -4.41 11.92
N ALA A 301 12.02 -3.48 11.54
CA ALA A 301 11.30 -2.67 12.50
C ALA A 301 10.11 -3.48 13.01
N ASN A 302 10.15 -3.93 14.27
CA ASN A 302 9.01 -4.60 14.87
C ASN A 302 7.91 -3.59 15.24
N ILE A 303 7.16 -3.15 14.22
CA ILE A 303 6.09 -2.15 14.34
C ILE A 303 5.02 -2.63 15.30
N TRP A 304 4.66 -3.92 15.26
CA TRP A 304 3.69 -4.49 16.20
C TRP A 304 4.13 -4.33 17.67
N TYR A 305 5.40 -4.63 17.96
CA TYR A 305 5.96 -4.41 19.30
C TYR A 305 5.94 -2.93 19.68
N GLN A 306 6.32 -2.04 18.76
CA GLN A 306 6.32 -0.60 19.02
C GLN A 306 4.91 -0.05 19.29
N SER A 307 3.93 -0.45 18.48
CA SER A 307 2.52 -0.01 18.59
C SER A 307 1.78 -0.63 19.77
N THR A 308 2.25 -1.78 20.26
CA THR A 308 1.62 -2.51 21.37
C THR A 308 2.29 -2.17 22.70
N LEU A 309 3.61 -2.24 22.80
CA LEU A 309 4.32 -2.30 24.09
C LEU A 309 5.11 -1.02 24.44
N LEU A 310 5.64 -0.29 23.45
CA LEU A 310 6.40 0.94 23.75
C LEU A 310 5.51 2.17 23.95
N THR A 311 4.35 2.22 23.30
CA THR A 311 3.42 3.35 23.46
C THR A 311 2.65 3.31 24.79
N LEU A 312 2.67 2.19 25.52
CA LEU A 312 1.71 1.89 26.59
C LEU A 312 2.36 1.29 27.84
N ARG A 313 3.05 2.13 28.63
CA ARG A 313 3.30 1.82 30.05
C ARG A 313 2.07 2.24 30.87
N PRO A 314 1.41 1.38 31.69
CA PRO A 314 1.72 -0.02 32.01
C PRO A 314 0.68 -1.05 31.48
N PHE A 315 1.13 -1.90 30.56
CA PHE A 315 0.93 -3.36 30.40
C PHE A 315 -0.42 -4.09 30.51
N LEU A 316 -1.53 -3.53 31.00
CA LEU A 316 -2.76 -4.34 31.14
C LEU A 316 -3.76 -4.24 29.98
N ASN A 317 -3.64 -3.23 29.10
CA ASN A 317 -4.61 -2.99 28.02
C ASN A 317 -3.97 -2.72 26.65
N ALA A 318 -2.74 -3.15 26.43
CA ALA A 318 -2.02 -2.94 25.16
C ALA A 318 -2.58 -3.79 24.01
N LEU A 319 -3.01 -5.01 24.32
CA LEU A 319 -3.58 -5.97 23.38
C LEU A 319 -5.08 -5.76 23.12
N ASN A 320 -5.74 -4.99 23.99
CA ASN A 320 -7.15 -4.69 23.87
C ASN A 320 -7.35 -3.54 22.86
N PHE A 321 -8.42 -3.66 22.07
CA PHE A 321 -8.89 -2.57 21.23
C PHE A 321 -9.68 -1.58 22.10
N THR A 322 -9.08 -0.45 22.43
CA THR A 322 -9.69 0.56 23.32
C THR A 322 -9.43 1.96 22.79
N ILE A 323 -10.44 2.83 22.78
CA ILE A 323 -10.23 4.20 22.28
C ILE A 323 -9.52 5.04 23.33
N ARG A 324 -8.33 5.51 22.95
CA ARG A 324 -7.39 6.17 23.87
C ARG A 324 -7.58 7.70 23.85
N PRO A 325 -7.54 8.36 25.02
CA PRO A 325 -7.65 9.81 25.09
C PRO A 325 -6.60 10.57 24.26
N SER A 326 -5.38 10.03 24.16
CA SER A 326 -4.29 10.63 23.37
C SER A 326 -4.62 10.79 21.89
N PHE A 327 -5.53 9.98 21.35
CA PHE A 327 -5.87 10.03 19.93
C PHE A 327 -6.88 11.12 19.56
N TYR A 328 -7.57 11.73 20.54
CA TYR A 328 -8.46 12.87 20.27
C TYR A 328 -7.70 14.13 19.83
N PHE A 329 -6.42 14.22 20.16
CA PHE A 329 -5.60 15.41 19.88
C PHE A 329 -4.74 15.29 18.62
N TYR A 330 -4.83 14.15 17.91
CA TYR A 330 -4.15 13.99 16.63
C TYR A 330 -5.00 14.61 15.51
N PRO A 331 -4.44 15.58 14.73
CA PRO A 331 -5.16 16.28 13.67
C PRO A 331 -5.50 15.40 12.44
#